data_AF-A0A3N5BM90-F1
#
_entry.id   AF-A0A3N5BM90-F1
#
_cell.length_a   1.000
_cell.length_b   1.000
_cell.length_c   1.000
_cell.angle_alpha   90.00
_cell.angle_beta   90.00
_cell.angle_gamma   90.00
#
_symmetry.space_group_name_H-M   'P 1'
#
loop_
_entity.id
_entity.type
_entity.pdbx_description
1 polymer ?
#
loop_
_entity_poly.entity_id
_entity_poly.type
_entity_poly.pdbx_seq_one_letter_code
_entity_poly.pdbx_strand_id
1 'polypeptide(L)' 'MKKARALDANVILRFLTNDVPEQANRCAKLLKRVEAGAEEVWLPDLVLADIIWTLEK' A
#
# COMPACT_ATOMS: atom_id res chain seq x y z
N MET A 1 10.77 12.08 17.10
CA MET A 1 9.62 11.66 16.26
C MET A 1 9.98 10.38 15.55
N LYS A 2 9.18 9.32 15.67
CA LYS A 2 9.40 8.05 14.95
C LYS A 2 9.05 8.31 13.48
N LYS A 3 9.97 8.07 12.53
CA LYS A 3 9.64 8.20 11.10
C LYS A 3 8.59 7.14 10.76
N ALA A 4 7.44 7.56 10.23
CA ALA A 4 6.44 6.63 9.69
C ALA A 4 7.09 5.75 8.60
N ARG A 5 6.69 4.48 8.53
CA ARG A 5 7.21 3.56 7.52
C ARG A 5 6.66 3.95 6.15
N ALA A 6 7.53 4.10 5.16
CA ALA A 6 7.11 4.36 3.79
C ALA A 6 6.47 3.12 3.17
N LEU A 7 5.38 3.29 2.44
CA LEU A 7 4.79 2.24 1.61
C LEU A 7 5.51 2.15 0.27
N ASP A 8 5.57 0.93 -0.26
CA ASP A 8 5.96 0.63 -1.65
C ASP A 8 4.71 0.50 -2.52
N ALA A 9 4.82 0.83 -3.81
CA ALA A 9 3.70 0.79 -4.76
C ALA A 9 3.06 -0.60 -4.80
N ASN A 10 3.86 -1.66 -4.73
CA ASN A 10 3.38 -3.04 -4.80
C ASN A 10 2.46 -3.42 -3.64
N VAL A 11 2.57 -2.76 -2.49
CA VAL A 11 1.64 -3.00 -1.37
C VAL A 11 0.22 -2.62 -1.79
N ILE A 12 0.07 -1.46 -2.43
CA ILE A 12 -1.21 -0.95 -2.92
C ILE A 12 -1.66 -1.71 -4.16
N LEU A 13 -0.76 -1.91 -5.13
CA LEU A 13 -1.09 -2.63 -6.37
C LEU A 13 -1.61 -4.04 -6.09
N ARG A 14 -0.91 -4.83 -5.25
CA ARG A 14 -1.35 -6.18 -4.89
C ARG A 14 -2.70 -6.20 -4.19
N PHE A 15 -2.97 -5.19 -3.36
CA PHE A 15 -4.26 -5.04 -2.71
C PHE A 15 -5.38 -4.75 -3.72
N LEU A 16 -5.13 -3.88 -4.70
CA LEU A 16 -6.12 -3.49 -5.70
C LEU A 16 -6.36 -4.54 -6.79
N THR A 17 -5.30 -5.23 -7.25
CA THR A 17 -5.36 -6.12 -8.41
C THR A 17 -5.48 -7.60 -8.05
N ASN A 18 -5.13 -7.98 -6.81
CA ASN A 18 -5.09 -9.36 -6.35
C ASN A 18 -4.24 -10.29 -7.26
N ASP A 19 -3.17 -9.75 -7.84
CA ASP A 19 -2.22 -10.44 -8.74
C ASP A 19 -1.55 -11.65 -8.07
N VAL A 20 -1.22 -11.55 -6.78
CA VAL A 20 -0.70 -12.64 -5.94
C VAL A 20 -1.58 -12.79 -4.70
N PRO A 21 -2.57 -13.71 -4.68
CA PRO A 21 -3.63 -13.75 -3.66
C PRO A 21 -3.14 -13.83 -2.21
N GLU A 22 -2.08 -14.60 -1.95
CA GLU A 22 -1.51 -14.70 -0.60
C GLU A 22 -0.93 -13.35 -0.13
N GLN A 23 -0.25 -12.63 -1.02
CA GLN A 23 0.36 -11.35 -0.71
C GLN A 23 -0.69 -10.24 -0.67
N ALA A 24 -1.70 -10.27 -1.55
CA ALA A 24 -2.85 -9.38 -1.50
C ALA A 24 -3.59 -9.48 -0.16
N ASN A 25 -3.80 -10.69 0.37
CA ASN A 25 -4.37 -10.89 1.70
C ASN A 25 -3.51 -10.29 2.82
N ARG A 26 -2.18 -10.37 2.71
CA ARG A 26 -1.27 -9.73 3.67
C ARG A 26 -1.33 -8.21 3.57
N CYS A 27 -1.38 -7.66 2.37
CA CYS A 27 -1.56 -6.22 2.12
C CYS A 27 -2.90 -5.72 2.70
N ALA A 28 -4.00 -6.43 2.44
CA ALA A 28 -5.32 -6.09 2.98
C ALA A 28 -5.32 -6.06 4.52
N LYS A 29 -4.66 -7.03 5.16
CA LYS A 29 -4.50 -7.03 6.63
C LYS A 29 -3.68 -5.86 7.14
N LEU A 30 -2.64 -5.43 6.42
CA LEU A 30 -1.87 -4.24 6.75
C LEU A 30 -2.74 -2.98 6.64
N LEU A 31 -3.41 -2.78 5.50
CA LEU A 31 -4.22 -1.59 5.24
C LEU A 31 -5.41 -1.47 6.20
N LYS A 32 -6.03 -2.59 6.62
CA LYS A 32 -7.04 -2.59 7.69
C LYS A 32 -6.51 -2.08 9.02
N ARG A 33 -5.25 -2.37 9.38
CA ARG A 33 -4.65 -1.81 10.61
C ARG A 33 -4.35 -0.32 10.48
N VAL A 34 -3.96 0.13 9.28
CA VAL A 34 -3.77 1.55 8.97
C VAL A 34 -5.10 2.30 9.08
N GLU A 35 -6.16 1.78 8.46
CA GLU A 35 -7.51 2.32 8.54
C GLU A 35 -8.02 2.41 9.98
N ALA A 36 -7.73 1.39 10.80
CA ALA A 36 -8.08 1.37 12.23
C ALA A 36 -7.18 2.26 13.12
N GLY A 37 -6.19 2.96 12.57
CA GLY A 37 -5.23 3.78 13.32
C GLY A 37 -4.24 2.98 14.18
N ALA A 38 -4.19 1.65 14.04
CA ALA A 38 -3.27 0.76 14.75
C ALA A 38 -1.87 0.73 14.11
N GLU A 39 -1.71 1.32 12.93
CA GLU A 39 -0.47 1.37 12.17
C GLU A 39 -0.36 2.71 11.44
N GLU A 40 0.78 3.40 11.57
CA GLU A 40 1.04 4.66 10.86
C GLU A 40 2.04 4.41 9.73
N VAL A 41 1.65 4.79 8.52
CA VAL A 41 2.47 4.66 7.31
C VAL A 41 2.43 5.96 6.53
N TRP A 42 3.46 6.17 5.73
CA TRP A 42 3.55 7.29 4.80
C TRP A 42 3.54 6.77 3.38
N LEU A 43 2.73 7.38 2.51
CA LEU A 43 2.76 7.12 1.07
C LEU A 43 3.48 8.29 0.40
N PRO A 44 4.73 8.10 -0.07
CA PRO A 44 5.44 9.13 -0.81
C PRO A 44 4.73 9.51 -2.11
N ASP A 45 4.76 10.77 -2.50
CA ASP A 45 4.14 11.25 -3.75
C ASP A 45 4.67 10.51 -4.99
N LEU A 46 5.97 10.17 -4.99
CA LEU A 46 6.58 9.37 -6.06
C LEU A 46 5.98 7.96 -6.15
N VAL A 47 5.72 7.33 -5.00
CA VAL A 47 5.09 6.00 -4.96
C VAL A 47 3.63 6.08 -5.40
N LEU A 48 2.92 7.16 -5.03
CA LEU A 48 1.58 7.42 -5.53
C LEU A 48 1.57 7.60 -7.05
N ALA A 49 2.54 8.34 -7.61
CA ALA A 49 2.69 8.49 -9.06
C ALA A 49 2.92 7.14 -9.75
N ASP A 50 3.76 6.25 -9.19
CA ASP A 50 3.97 4.89 -9.72
C ASP A 50 2.68 4.06 -9.72
N ILE A 51 1.86 4.16 -8.67
CA ILE A 51 0.57 3.46 -8.61
C ILE A 51 -0.35 3.97 -9.71
N ILE A 52 -0.46 5.29 -9.88
CA ILE A 52 -1.30 5.91 -10.91
C ILE A 52 -0.82 5.47 -12.30
N TRP A 53 0.47 5.66 -12.61
CA TRP A 53 1.05 5.29 -13.89
C TRP A 53 0.86 3.80 -14.23
N THR A 54 0.95 2.92 -13.23
CA THR A 54 0.79 1.47 -13.44
C THR A 54 -0.66 1.08 -13.73
N LEU A 55 -1.63 1.79 -13.17
CA LEU A 55 -3.06 1.49 -13.30
C LEU A 55 -3.76 2.31 -14.40
N GLU A 56 -3.20 3.46 -14.76
CA GLU A 56 -3.64 4.28 -15.88
C GLU A 56 -3.40 3.53 -17.19
N LYS A 57 -4.46 3.37 -17.98
CA LYS A 57 -4.45 2.81 -19.33
C LYS A 57 -5.23 3.70 -20.26
#